data_AF-A0A4U5JBP8-F1
#
_entry.id   AF-A0A4U5JBP8-F1
#
_cell.length_a   1.000
_cell.length_b   1.000
_cell.length_c   1.000
_cell.angle_alpha   90.00
_cell.angle_beta   90.00
_cell.angle_gamma   90.00
#
_symmetry.space_group_name_H-M   'P 1'
#
loop_
_entity.id
_entity.type
_entity.pdbx_description
1 polymer ?
#
loop_
_entity_poly.entity_id
_entity_poly.type
_entity_poly.pdbx_seq_one_letter_code
_entity_poly.pdbx_strand_id
1 'polypeptide(L)'
;MTELRNDRNGLGRFNVTPAPVVRAPARNPDGSVICPECGSDISSSRGTQRLRKPDFADRTLQQQLEEPLLLYGWLCTRHQYDIVIPAACRGRDASNLPTGWIGVRLVFTDEIVRWAPTPRKELREQGVDR
;
A
#
# COMPACT_ATOMS: atom_id res chain seq x y z
N MET A 1 -14.99 -17.24 19.19
CA MET A 1 -14.18 -16.80 18.05
C MET A 1 -13.39 -15.59 18.52
N THR A 2 -12.13 -15.79 18.90
CA THR A 2 -11.34 -14.78 19.61
C THR A 2 -10.77 -13.79 18.59
N GLU A 3 -11.28 -12.56 18.60
CA GLU A 3 -10.66 -11.45 17.87
C GLU A 3 -9.26 -11.22 18.45
N LEU A 4 -8.22 -11.51 17.64
CA LEU A 4 -6.86 -11.12 17.94
C LEU A 4 -6.82 -9.59 17.99
N ARG A 5 -6.86 -9.03 19.20
CA ARG A 5 -6.63 -7.60 19.44
C ARG A 5 -5.26 -7.25 18.85
N ASN A 6 -5.25 -6.30 17.91
CA ASN A 6 -4.02 -5.80 17.32
C ASN A 6 -3.31 -4.91 18.35
N ASP A 7 -2.61 -5.53 19.30
CA ASP A 7 -1.95 -4.86 20.44
C ASP A 7 -0.70 -4.05 20.06
N ARG A 8 -0.40 -3.91 18.76
CA ARG A 8 0.83 -3.28 18.27
C ARG A 8 0.96 -1.79 18.60
N ASN A 9 -0.13 -1.08 18.92
CA ASN A 9 -0.13 0.37 19.06
C ASN A 9 -0.63 0.91 20.42
N GLY A 10 -0.97 0.04 21.38
CA GLY A 10 -1.56 0.47 22.67
C GLY A 10 -2.93 1.17 22.57
N LEU A 11 -3.44 1.42 21.36
CA LEU A 11 -4.76 1.97 21.07
C LEU A 11 -5.81 0.87 20.83
N GLY A 12 -5.38 -0.39 20.74
CA GLY A 12 -6.28 -1.55 20.70
C GLY A 12 -7.27 -1.57 21.87
N ARG A 13 -6.86 -1.05 23.05
CA ARG A 13 -7.75 -0.87 24.22
C ARG A 13 -8.92 0.11 23.99
N PHE A 14 -8.80 0.97 22.98
CA PHE A 14 -9.83 1.91 22.54
C PHE A 14 -10.52 1.45 21.25
N ASN A 15 -10.30 0.21 20.82
CA ASN A 15 -10.79 -0.35 19.55
C ASN A 15 -10.33 0.45 18.32
N VAL A 16 -9.14 1.08 18.39
CA VAL A 16 -8.57 1.86 17.29
C VAL A 16 -7.46 1.06 16.61
N THR A 17 -7.75 0.62 15.38
CA THR A 17 -6.74 0.06 14.48
C THR A 17 -6.13 1.19 13.66
N PRO A 18 -4.81 1.42 13.74
CA PRO A 18 -4.18 2.53 13.05
C PRO A 18 -4.26 2.27 11.53
N ALA A 19 -4.37 3.34 10.75
CA ALA A 19 -4.33 3.22 9.30
C ALA A 19 -2.91 2.80 8.87
N PRO A 20 -2.78 1.91 7.89
CA PRO A 20 -1.48 1.66 7.27
C PRO A 20 -0.96 2.95 6.62
N VAL A 21 0.36 3.11 6.58
CA VAL A 21 1.01 4.23 5.91
C VAL A 21 1.70 3.77 4.63
N VAL A 22 1.80 4.68 3.65
CA VAL A 22 2.45 4.41 2.36
C VAL A 22 3.78 5.14 2.29
N ARG A 23 4.86 4.42 1.97
CA ARG A 23 6.21 4.95 1.82
C ARG A 23 6.83 4.52 0.49
N ALA A 24 7.77 5.33 -0.01
CA ALA A 24 8.54 4.98 -1.20
C ALA A 24 9.51 3.83 -0.89
N PRO A 25 9.84 2.97 -1.88
CA PRO A 25 10.85 1.93 -1.70
C PRO A 25 12.21 2.49 -1.33
N ALA A 26 12.83 1.90 -0.30
CA ALA A 26 14.24 2.07 0.03
C ALA A 26 14.99 0.77 -0.21
N ARG A 27 16.28 0.86 -0.59
CA ARG A 27 17.10 -0.30 -0.93
C ARG A 27 18.48 -0.21 -0.31
N ASN A 28 19.01 -1.37 0.05
CA ASN A 28 20.44 -1.52 0.33
C ASN A 28 21.26 -1.49 -0.97
N PRO A 29 22.59 -1.32 -0.88
CA PRO A 29 23.48 -1.36 -2.05
C PRO A 29 23.41 -2.67 -2.86
N ASP A 30 23.07 -3.79 -2.22
CA ASP A 30 22.89 -5.10 -2.86
C ASP A 30 21.55 -5.25 -3.60
N GLY A 31 20.70 -4.23 -3.54
CA GLY A 31 19.38 -4.20 -4.17
C GLY A 31 18.24 -4.80 -3.33
N SER A 32 18.52 -5.37 -2.16
CA SER A 32 17.48 -5.82 -1.22
C SER A 32 16.61 -4.64 -0.78
N VAL A 33 15.32 -4.90 -0.54
CA VAL A 33 14.35 -3.86 -0.16
C VAL A 33 14.28 -3.80 1.35
N ILE A 34 14.43 -2.60 1.88
CA ILE A 34 14.34 -2.33 3.31
C ILE A 34 13.10 -1.50 3.64
N CYS A 35 12.63 -1.63 4.87
CA CYS A 35 11.64 -0.72 5.42
C CYS A 35 12.27 0.68 5.53
N PRO A 36 11.66 1.72 4.94
CA PRO A 36 12.19 3.08 5.00
C PRO A 36 12.09 3.73 6.38
N GLU A 37 11.33 3.15 7.32
CA GLU A 37 11.20 3.70 8.69
C GLU A 37 12.12 3.01 9.72
N CYS A 38 12.39 1.70 9.60
CA CYS A 38 13.23 0.98 10.56
C CYS A 38 14.47 0.30 9.98
N GLY A 39 14.70 0.39 8.66
CA GLY A 39 15.86 -0.23 7.99
C GLY A 39 15.82 -1.76 7.91
N SER A 40 14.76 -2.41 8.39
CA SER A 40 14.65 -3.86 8.38
C SER A 40 14.51 -4.41 6.96
N ASP A 41 15.17 -5.52 6.64
CA ASP A 41 14.95 -6.24 5.38
C ASP A 41 13.50 -6.73 5.30
N ILE A 42 12.83 -6.36 4.21
CA ILE A 42 11.45 -6.74 3.89
C ILE A 42 11.34 -7.41 2.52
N SER A 43 12.46 -7.79 1.91
CA SER A 43 12.51 -8.35 0.55
C SER A 43 11.59 -9.56 0.38
N SER A 44 11.50 -10.41 1.41
CA SER A 44 10.64 -11.60 1.45
C SER A 44 9.15 -11.30 1.59
N SER A 45 8.76 -10.07 1.96
CA SER A 45 7.35 -9.67 2.11
C SER A 45 6.68 -9.29 0.78
N ARG A 46 7.39 -9.44 -0.35
CA ARG A 46 6.90 -9.02 -1.67
C ARG A 46 5.61 -9.76 -2.02
N GLY A 47 4.57 -9.01 -2.38
CA GLY A 47 3.27 -9.56 -2.72
C GLY A 47 2.21 -8.48 -2.91
N THR A 48 0.95 -8.89 -2.88
CA THR A 48 -0.20 -7.97 -2.91
C THR A 48 -0.61 -7.63 -1.48
N GLN A 49 -0.57 -6.34 -1.16
CA GLN A 49 -0.83 -5.79 0.16
C GLN A 49 -2.20 -5.10 0.17
N ARG A 50 -2.90 -5.17 1.30
CA ARG A 50 -4.18 -4.47 1.51
C ARG A 50 -3.93 -3.12 2.15
N LEU A 51 -4.34 -2.05 1.48
CA LEU A 51 -4.28 -0.68 1.99
C LEU A 51 -5.69 -0.21 2.36
N ARG A 52 -5.93 -0.07 3.67
CA ARG A 52 -7.13 0.59 4.21
C ARG A 52 -6.92 2.10 4.23
N LYS A 53 -7.99 2.86 4.08
CA LYS A 53 -8.01 4.33 4.03
C LYS A 53 -6.92 4.94 3.12
N PRO A 54 -6.82 4.49 1.86
CA PRO A 54 -5.87 5.06 0.91
C PRO A 54 -6.11 6.57 0.71
N ASP A 55 -5.05 7.36 0.75
CA ASP A 55 -5.12 8.77 0.36
C ASP A 55 -4.82 8.90 -1.14
N PHE A 56 -5.87 9.04 -1.94
CA PHE A 56 -5.73 9.22 -3.38
C PHE A 56 -5.51 10.69 -3.73
N ALA A 57 -4.65 10.94 -4.71
CA ALA A 57 -4.54 12.26 -5.32
C ALA A 57 -5.79 12.60 -6.17
N ASP A 58 -6.54 11.59 -6.58
CA ASP A 58 -7.79 11.70 -7.33
C ASP A 58 -8.97 11.52 -6.38
N ARG A 59 -9.62 12.62 -6.00
CA ARG A 59 -10.73 12.60 -5.03
C ARG A 59 -11.99 11.92 -5.57
N THR A 60 -12.21 11.96 -6.89
CA THR A 60 -13.34 11.24 -7.51
C THR A 60 -13.14 9.74 -7.38
N LEU A 61 -11.92 9.26 -7.65
CA LEU A 61 -11.57 7.85 -7.44
C LEU A 61 -11.75 7.41 -5.99
N GLN A 62 -11.33 8.25 -5.05
CA GLN A 62 -11.47 7.98 -3.62
C GLN A 62 -12.92 7.82 -3.18
N GLN A 63 -13.84 8.56 -3.79
CA GLN A 63 -15.27 8.47 -3.48
C GLN A 63 -15.94 7.24 -4.11
N GLN A 64 -15.37 6.70 -5.19
CA GLN A 64 -15.91 5.55 -5.92
C GLN A 64 -15.40 4.20 -5.40
N LEU A 65 -14.17 4.16 -4.88
CA LEU A 65 -13.57 2.90 -4.44
C LEU A 65 -14.05 2.49 -3.05
N GLU A 66 -14.39 1.20 -2.94
CA GLU A 66 -14.59 0.54 -1.67
C GLU A 66 -13.24 0.10 -1.09
N GLU A 67 -13.05 0.29 0.21
CA GLU A 67 -11.85 -0.18 0.88
C GLU A 67 -11.90 -1.71 1.13
N PRO A 68 -10.76 -2.42 1.08
CA PRO A 68 -9.38 -1.92 0.92
C PRO A 68 -8.90 -1.88 -0.54
N LEU A 69 -7.95 -0.99 -0.85
CA LEU A 69 -7.20 -1.01 -2.11
C LEU A 69 -6.11 -2.09 -2.07
N LEU A 70 -5.96 -2.87 -3.14
CA LEU A 70 -4.85 -3.80 -3.29
C LEU A 70 -3.65 -3.15 -3.98
N LEU A 71 -2.45 -3.31 -3.41
CA LEU A 71 -1.21 -2.77 -3.97
C LEU A 71 -0.14 -3.84 -4.09
N TYR A 72 0.56 -3.89 -5.23
CA TYR A 72 1.74 -4.73 -5.35
C TYR A 72 2.97 -4.05 -4.78
N GLY A 73 3.72 -4.76 -3.94
CA GLY A 73 4.90 -4.22 -3.27
C GLY A 73 5.30 -5.03 -2.06
N TRP A 74 5.83 -4.35 -1.05
CA TRP A 74 6.31 -4.94 0.19
C TRP A 74 5.52 -4.40 1.39
N LEU A 75 5.62 -5.11 2.51
CA LEU A 75 4.94 -4.77 3.75
C LEU A 75 5.90 -4.90 4.93
N CYS A 76 5.97 -3.85 5.76
CA CYS A 76 6.60 -3.94 7.07
C CYS A 76 5.54 -3.94 8.17
N THR A 77 5.55 -4.98 9.00
CA THR A 77 4.61 -5.18 10.12
C THR A 77 5.29 -5.01 11.49
N ARG A 78 6.53 -4.53 11.52
CA ARG A 78 7.34 -4.33 12.74
C ARG A 78 6.95 -3.08 13.53
N HIS A 79 6.13 -2.22 12.95
CA HIS A 79 5.71 -0.95 13.54
C HIS A 79 4.35 -1.09 14.22
N GLN A 80 3.95 -0.04 14.94
CA GLN A 80 2.63 0.05 15.55
C GLN A 80 1.50 0.04 14.50
N TYR A 81 1.83 0.36 13.26
CA TYR A 81 0.98 0.31 12.08
C TYR A 81 1.71 -0.41 10.95
N ASP A 82 0.95 -0.85 9.95
CA ASP A 82 1.53 -1.46 8.76
C ASP A 82 2.13 -0.38 7.85
N ILE A 83 3.35 -0.59 7.36
CA ILE A 83 3.96 0.25 6.33
C ILE A 83 3.86 -0.51 5.03
N VAL A 84 3.08 0.01 4.09
CA VAL A 84 2.97 -0.51 2.72
C VAL A 84 3.97 0.23 1.84
N ILE A 85 4.79 -0.51 1.11
CA ILE A 85 5.81 0.00 0.20
C ILE A 85 5.47 -0.47 -1.21
N PRO A 86 4.73 0.32 -2.01
CA PRO A 86 4.35 -0.09 -3.35
C PRO A 86 5.58 -0.27 -4.24
N ALA A 87 5.55 -1.28 -5.11
CA ALA A 87 6.54 -1.44 -6.16
C ALA A 87 6.52 -0.22 -7.09
N ALA A 88 7.66 0.07 -7.73
CA ALA A 88 7.72 1.13 -8.71
C ALA A 88 6.70 0.90 -9.83
N CYS A 89 5.90 1.92 -10.14
CA CYS A 89 4.87 1.89 -11.18
C CYS A 89 5.11 3.04 -12.15
N ARG A 90 5.24 2.73 -13.44
CA ARG A 90 5.44 3.70 -14.51
C ARG A 90 4.09 4.08 -15.12
N GLY A 91 3.54 5.20 -14.67
CA GLY A 91 2.34 5.78 -15.23
C GLY A 91 1.05 5.04 -14.88
N ARG A 92 -0.05 5.49 -15.50
CA ARG A 92 -1.40 4.93 -15.33
C ARG A 92 -1.51 3.51 -15.87
N ASP A 93 -0.80 3.18 -16.93
CA ASP A 93 -0.83 1.87 -17.57
C ASP A 93 0.07 0.83 -16.86
N ALA A 94 0.85 1.27 -15.86
CA ALA A 94 1.83 0.43 -15.18
C ALA A 94 2.76 -0.30 -16.15
N SER A 95 3.26 0.42 -17.18
CA SER A 95 4.01 -0.13 -18.32
C SER A 95 5.25 -0.97 -17.99
N ASN A 96 5.75 -0.91 -16.76
CA ASN A 96 6.87 -1.73 -16.28
C ASN A 96 6.45 -3.04 -15.60
N LEU A 97 5.16 -3.35 -15.54
CA LEU A 97 4.61 -4.57 -14.95
C LEU A 97 3.94 -5.45 -16.02
N PRO A 98 3.74 -6.75 -15.74
CA PRO A 98 2.97 -7.62 -16.63
C PRO A 98 1.55 -7.09 -16.90
N THR A 99 0.90 -7.60 -17.94
CA THR A 99 -0.51 -7.29 -18.21
C THR A 99 -1.38 -7.64 -16.99
N GLY A 100 -2.37 -6.80 -16.71
CA GLY A 100 -3.31 -6.98 -15.59
C GLY A 100 -3.09 -6.01 -14.42
N TRP A 101 -2.03 -5.21 -14.46
CA TRP A 101 -1.80 -4.10 -13.53
C TRP A 101 -2.27 -2.76 -14.11
N ILE A 102 -2.59 -1.82 -13.22
CA ILE A 102 -2.90 -0.43 -13.54
C ILE A 102 -2.34 0.46 -12.42
N GLY A 103 -1.87 1.65 -12.78
CA GLY A 103 -1.39 2.64 -11.83
C GLY A 103 -2.53 3.48 -11.26
N VAL A 104 -2.52 3.65 -9.94
CA VAL A 104 -3.32 4.65 -9.22
C VAL A 104 -2.41 5.67 -8.57
N ARG A 105 -2.85 6.94 -8.46
CA ARG A 105 -2.07 8.00 -7.83
C ARG A 105 -2.43 8.09 -6.35
N LEU A 106 -1.45 7.82 -5.49
CA LEU A 106 -1.58 7.95 -4.05
C LEU A 106 -0.71 9.09 -3.54
N VAL A 107 -1.17 9.76 -2.49
CA VAL A 107 -0.36 10.67 -1.67
C VAL A 107 0.44 9.81 -0.70
N PHE A 108 1.76 9.91 -0.74
CA PHE A 108 2.63 9.19 0.18
C PHE A 108 2.85 10.04 1.44
N THR A 109 3.36 9.44 2.51
CA THR A 109 3.61 10.13 3.78
C THR A 109 4.70 11.21 3.75
N ASP A 110 5.44 11.32 2.64
CA ASP A 110 6.34 12.45 2.36
C ASP A 110 5.64 13.55 1.53
N GLU A 111 4.30 13.52 1.47
CA GLU A 111 3.42 14.45 0.73
C GLU A 111 3.60 14.42 -0.79
N ILE A 112 4.40 13.50 -1.32
CA ILE A 112 4.64 13.37 -2.76
C ILE A 112 3.65 12.38 -3.37
N VAL A 113 2.99 12.81 -4.45
CA VAL A 113 2.09 11.96 -5.23
C VAL A 113 2.90 11.01 -6.11
N ARG A 114 2.62 9.71 -6.03
CA ARG A 114 3.26 8.68 -6.87
C ARG A 114 2.26 7.70 -7.44
N TRP A 115 2.65 7.07 -8.55
CA TRP A 115 1.95 5.92 -9.09
C TRP A 115 2.23 4.70 -8.22
N ALA A 116 1.17 4.01 -7.82
CA ALA A 116 1.20 2.74 -7.11
C ALA A 116 0.43 1.69 -7.93
N PRO A 117 0.96 0.46 -8.09
CA PRO A 117 0.36 -0.54 -8.94
C PRO A 117 -0.75 -1.31 -8.19
N THR A 118 -1.95 -1.34 -8.77
CA THR A 118 -3.09 -2.15 -8.31
C THR A 118 -3.51 -3.13 -9.41
N PRO A 119 -4.07 -4.32 -9.07
CA PRO A 119 -4.67 -5.19 -10.08
C PRO A 119 -5.81 -4.45 -10.80
N ARG A 120 -5.82 -4.47 -12.13
CA ARG A 120 -6.90 -3.85 -12.92
C ARG A 120 -8.25 -4.50 -12.64
N LYS A 121 -8.25 -5.81 -12.38
CA LYS A 121 -9.45 -6.57 -12.04
C LYS A 121 -10.13 -6.02 -10.79
N GLU A 122 -9.35 -5.63 -9.78
CA GLU A 122 -9.86 -5.03 -8.54
C GLU A 122 -10.69 -3.77 -8.82
N LEU A 123 -10.15 -2.84 -9.62
CA LEU A 123 -10.88 -1.60 -9.94
C LEU A 123 -12.19 -1.88 -10.68
N ARG A 124 -12.20 -2.86 -11.59
CA ARG A 124 -13.41 -3.26 -12.31
C ARG A 124 -14.46 -3.90 -11.41
N GLU A 125 -14.03 -4.76 -10.48
CA GLU A 125 -14.92 -5.40 -9.51
C GLU A 125 -15.58 -4.36 -8.57
N GLN A 126 -14.89 -3.24 -8.32
CA GLN A 126 -15.42 -2.09 -7.58
C GLN A 126 -16.17 -1.07 -8.46
N GLY A 127 -16.48 -1.40 -9.73
CA GLY A 127 -17.24 -0.52 -10.62
C GLY A 127 -16.48 0.72 -11.12
N VAL A 128 -15.15 0.75 -10.98
CA VAL A 128 -14.30 1.81 -11.48
C VAL A 128 -13.77 1.45 -12.88
N ASP A 129 -14.41 2.00 -13.90
CA ASP A 129 -13.94 1.85 -15.29
C ASP A 129 -12.77 2.80 -15.61
N ARG A 130 -11.60 2.22 -15.90
CA ARG A 130 -10.34 2.94 -16.18
C ARG A 130 -9.46 2.32 -17.25
#